data_AF-A0A0A2GU09-F1
#
_entry.id   AF-A0A0A2GU09-F1
#
_cell.length_a   1.000
_cell.length_b   1.000
_cell.length_c   1.000
_cell.angle_alpha   90.00
_cell.angle_beta   90.00
_cell.angle_gamma   90.00
#
_symmetry.space_group_name_H-M   'P 1'
#
loop_
_entity.id
_entity.type
_entity.pdbx_description
1 polymer ?
#
loop_
_entity_poly.entity_id
_entity_poly.type
_entity_poly.pdbx_seq_one_letter_code
_entity_poly.pdbx_strand_id
1 'polypeptide(L)'
;MKNDIPDFQSIMLPMLKLLEDGSSRTLNEVMKILADYFKLSQEHLKIKVPSGQMGLFRNRVGWTRSYLKKAGLIQYPERGVYQITQIGKDFLATNPSKLRMKQLEQFPDYQEWRKTFNEADTSSKQKNYTTSEEQTPEEVLAATVKDLKNELATELLDKLKENSFQYFENFVIQLLQKMGYGEFREEASQHTGKTGDDGIDGIISQDRLGLENVYIQAKRFTNNSVGSPEIRNFIGSLALQGVTKGVFLTTSRFSSSAIQTASDSKQQKIVLIDGKELTELAIEYNLGVQIAETINIKKIDLDYFEE
;
A
#
# COMPACT_ATOMS: atom_id res chain seq x y z
N MET A 1 14.86 -7.55 1.61
CA MET A 1 14.63 -6.97 0.27
C MET A 1 14.41 -5.46 0.30
N LYS A 2 13.34 -4.91 0.88
CA LYS A 2 13.14 -3.44 0.92
C LYS A 2 14.18 -2.70 1.78
N ASN A 3 14.59 -3.31 2.90
CA ASN A 3 15.61 -2.77 3.80
C ASN A 3 17.04 -2.84 3.22
N ASP A 4 17.23 -3.55 2.10
CA ASP A 4 18.53 -3.68 1.43
C ASP A 4 18.75 -2.56 0.39
N ILE A 5 17.70 -1.77 0.10
CA ILE A 5 17.80 -0.57 -0.74
C ILE A 5 18.21 0.59 0.17
N PRO A 6 19.30 1.32 -0.14
CA PRO A 6 19.76 2.43 0.69
C PRO A 6 18.69 3.52 0.77
N ASP A 7 18.63 4.21 1.91
CA ASP A 7 17.82 5.41 2.07
C ASP A 7 18.39 6.58 1.24
N PHE A 8 17.58 7.61 1.04
CA PHE A 8 17.98 8.75 0.19
C PHE A 8 19.18 9.55 0.75
N GLN A 9 19.42 9.53 2.06
CA GLN A 9 20.57 10.21 2.68
C GLN A 9 21.85 9.41 2.47
N SER A 10 21.79 8.08 2.64
CA SER A 10 22.93 7.19 2.39
C SER A 10 23.42 7.23 0.93
N ILE A 11 22.54 7.61 -0.02
CA ILE A 11 22.90 7.82 -1.42
C ILE A 11 23.63 9.17 -1.65
N MET A 12 23.47 10.18 -0.78
CA MET A 12 23.99 11.54 -1.02
C MET A 12 25.48 11.59 -1.28
N LEU A 13 26.30 11.00 -0.40
CA LEU A 13 27.75 11.04 -0.56
C LEU A 13 28.22 10.22 -1.77
N PRO A 14 27.79 8.95 -1.97
CA PRO A 14 28.13 8.19 -3.17
C PRO A 14 27.74 8.89 -4.47
N MET A 15 26.56 9.51 -4.52
CA MET A 15 26.11 10.27 -5.69
C MET A 15 26.97 11.50 -5.96
N LEU A 16 27.38 12.23 -4.91
CA LEU A 16 28.25 13.39 -5.07
C LEU A 16 29.65 12.98 -5.54
N LYS A 17 30.23 11.92 -4.97
CA LYS A 17 31.53 11.34 -5.39
C LYS A 17 31.51 10.85 -6.84
N LEU A 18 30.40 10.27 -7.28
CA LEU A 18 30.22 9.82 -8.66
C LEU A 18 30.36 10.96 -9.69
N LEU A 19 30.10 12.20 -9.28
CA LEU A 19 30.21 13.41 -10.11
C LEU A 19 31.52 14.19 -9.87
N GLU A 20 32.44 13.67 -9.05
CA GLU A 20 33.67 14.36 -8.64
C GLU A 20 34.57 14.77 -9.81
N ASP A 21 34.56 13.98 -10.89
CA ASP A 21 35.32 14.25 -12.12
C ASP A 21 34.85 15.51 -12.87
N GLY A 22 33.74 16.12 -12.44
CA GLY A 22 33.17 17.32 -13.07
C GLY A 22 32.41 17.04 -14.36
N SER A 23 32.30 15.78 -14.79
CA SER A 23 31.59 15.41 -16.00
C SER A 23 30.08 15.42 -15.76
N SER A 24 29.34 15.91 -16.76
CA SER A 24 27.89 15.81 -16.77
C SER A 24 27.46 14.36 -16.99
N ARG A 25 26.52 13.86 -16.18
CA ARG A 25 25.98 12.49 -16.29
C ARG A 25 24.47 12.49 -16.34
N THR A 26 23.90 11.61 -17.15
CA THR A 26 22.46 11.40 -17.26
C THR A 26 21.91 10.65 -16.05
N LEU A 27 20.60 10.76 -15.79
CA LEU A 27 19.92 9.98 -14.76
C LEU A 27 20.12 8.47 -14.91
N ASN A 28 20.11 7.96 -16.15
CA ASN A 28 20.28 6.53 -16.39
C ASN A 28 21.68 6.04 -16.01
N GLU A 29 22.72 6.83 -16.31
CA GLU A 29 24.10 6.52 -15.90
C GLU A 29 24.25 6.59 -14.39
N VAL A 30 23.72 7.64 -13.75
CA VAL A 30 23.74 7.78 -12.28
C VAL A 30 23.04 6.59 -11.62
N MET A 31 21.86 6.21 -12.11
CA MET A 31 21.11 5.05 -11.59
C MET A 31 21.89 3.75 -11.72
N LYS A 32 22.52 3.51 -12.88
CA LYS A 32 23.30 2.29 -13.12
C LYS A 32 24.49 2.19 -12.19
N ILE A 33 25.32 3.25 -12.12
CA ILE A 33 26.54 3.25 -11.31
C ILE A 33 26.20 3.15 -9.82
N LEU A 34 25.17 3.84 -9.35
CA LEU A 34 24.75 3.74 -7.94
C LEU A 34 24.16 2.36 -7.63
N ALA A 35 23.39 1.75 -8.53
CA ALA A 35 22.90 0.39 -8.33
C ALA A 35 24.06 -0.62 -8.20
N ASP A 36 25.10 -0.48 -9.04
CA ASP A 36 26.30 -1.30 -8.96
C ASP A 36 27.08 -1.06 -7.66
N TYR A 37 27.24 0.20 -7.25
CA TYR A 37 27.91 0.59 -5.99
C TYR A 37 27.23 -0.04 -4.77
N PHE A 38 25.90 -0.03 -4.72
CA PHE A 38 25.12 -0.63 -3.64
C PHE A 38 24.81 -2.13 -3.84
N LYS A 39 25.33 -2.75 -4.91
CA LYS A 39 25.15 -4.16 -5.23
C LYS A 39 23.67 -4.58 -5.32
N LEU A 40 22.84 -3.72 -5.93
CA LEU A 40 21.41 -3.97 -6.05
C LEU A 40 21.12 -4.99 -7.16
N SER A 41 20.27 -5.97 -6.86
CA SER A 41 19.80 -6.96 -7.83
C SER A 41 18.66 -6.40 -8.69
N GLN A 42 18.33 -7.10 -9.79
CA GLN A 42 17.16 -6.76 -10.61
C GLN A 42 15.85 -6.81 -9.82
N GLU A 43 15.74 -7.72 -8.83
CA GLU A 43 14.58 -7.78 -7.95
C GLU A 43 14.48 -6.57 -7.03
N HIS A 44 15.60 -6.03 -6.54
CA HIS A 44 15.61 -4.77 -5.79
C HIS A 44 15.12 -3.59 -6.66
N LEU A 45 15.55 -3.52 -7.92
CA LEU A 45 15.16 -2.44 -8.84
C LEU A 45 13.68 -2.50 -9.26
N LYS A 46 13.03 -3.66 -9.16
CA LYS A 46 11.59 -3.84 -9.42
C LYS A 46 10.70 -3.39 -8.25
N ILE A 47 11.25 -3.20 -7.05
CA ILE A 47 10.48 -2.72 -5.89
C ILE A 47 9.97 -1.31 -6.19
N LYS A 48 8.65 -1.11 -6.04
CA LYS A 48 7.97 0.17 -6.29
C LYS A 48 7.74 0.95 -5.00
N VAL A 49 7.56 2.26 -5.12
CA VAL A 49 7.05 3.08 -4.01
C VAL A 49 5.59 2.69 -3.70
N PRO A 50 5.13 2.77 -2.44
CA PRO A 50 3.76 2.41 -2.10
C PRO A 50 2.69 3.29 -2.79
N SER A 51 3.06 4.52 -3.16
CA SER A 51 2.18 5.52 -3.76
C SER A 51 1.98 5.38 -5.28
N GLY A 52 2.62 4.43 -5.96
CA GLY A 52 2.43 4.27 -7.41
C GLY A 52 3.43 3.38 -8.13
N GLN A 53 3.60 3.61 -9.43
CA GLN A 53 4.37 2.72 -10.32
C GLN A 53 5.88 2.98 -10.34
N MET A 54 6.36 4.08 -9.75
CA MET A 54 7.78 4.44 -9.77
C MET A 54 8.60 3.46 -8.91
N GLY A 55 9.77 3.06 -9.41
CA GLY A 55 10.72 2.24 -8.64
C GLY A 55 11.24 2.98 -7.40
N LEU A 56 11.31 2.28 -6.27
CA LEU A 56 11.69 2.81 -4.96
C LEU A 56 13.10 3.41 -4.98
N PHE A 57 14.08 2.70 -5.54
CA PHE A 57 15.44 3.20 -5.65
C PHE A 57 15.52 4.47 -6.52
N ARG A 58 14.80 4.49 -7.65
CA ARG A 58 14.72 5.68 -8.53
C ARG A 58 14.11 6.88 -7.81
N ASN A 59 13.07 6.65 -7.01
CA ASN A 59 12.45 7.68 -6.19
C ASN A 59 13.44 8.26 -5.18
N ARG A 60 14.15 7.41 -4.42
CA ARG A 60 15.15 7.82 -3.44
C ARG A 60 16.31 8.59 -4.08
N VAL A 61 16.83 8.14 -5.23
CA VAL A 61 17.83 8.90 -6.01
C VAL A 61 17.28 10.26 -6.45
N GLY A 62 16.00 10.33 -6.84
CA GLY A 62 15.32 11.58 -7.17
C GLY A 62 15.33 12.59 -6.01
N TRP A 63 15.03 12.13 -4.80
CA TRP A 63 15.09 12.93 -3.57
C TRP A 63 16.52 13.33 -3.21
N THR A 64 17.47 12.39 -3.24
CA THR A 64 18.90 12.67 -3.04
C THR A 64 19.35 13.83 -3.92
N ARG A 65 19.07 13.74 -5.22
CA ARG A 65 19.41 14.76 -6.20
C ARG A 65 18.75 16.11 -5.88
N SER A 66 17.47 16.12 -5.50
CA SER A 66 16.76 17.36 -5.16
C SER A 66 17.42 18.06 -3.97
N TYR A 67 17.78 17.32 -2.92
CA TYR A 67 18.42 17.89 -1.74
C TYR A 67 19.85 18.37 -2.00
N LEU A 68 20.65 17.61 -2.77
CA LEU A 68 21.99 18.06 -3.18
C LEU A 68 21.93 19.34 -4.02
N LYS A 69 20.92 19.48 -4.90
CA LYS A 69 20.72 20.71 -5.70
C LYS A 69 20.31 21.89 -4.83
N LYS A 70 19.40 21.69 -3.88
CA LYS A 70 19.00 22.73 -2.91
C LYS A 70 20.17 23.21 -2.05
N ALA A 71 21.13 22.34 -1.76
CA ALA A 71 22.35 22.69 -1.04
C ALA A 71 23.46 23.29 -1.94
N GLY A 72 23.20 23.52 -3.22
CA GLY A 72 24.17 24.08 -4.15
C GLY A 72 25.31 23.13 -4.53
N LEU A 73 25.30 21.88 -4.08
CA LEU A 73 26.39 20.90 -4.29
C LEU A 73 26.43 20.33 -5.72
N ILE A 74 25.27 20.27 -6.37
CA ILE A 74 25.14 19.84 -7.76
C ILE A 74 24.26 20.82 -8.54
N GLN A 75 24.38 20.80 -9.85
CA GLN A 75 23.54 21.55 -10.78
C GLN A 75 22.98 20.65 -11.88
N TYR A 76 21.93 21.13 -12.55
CA TYR A 76 21.29 20.44 -13.67
C TYR A 76 21.56 21.28 -14.92
N PRO A 77 22.64 21.01 -15.68
CA PRO A 77 22.91 21.75 -16.91
C PRO A 77 21.80 21.55 -17.94
N GLU A 78 21.20 20.36 -17.98
CA GLU A 78 20.11 19.99 -18.88
C GLU A 78 19.11 19.07 -18.16
N ARG A 79 17.94 18.85 -18.78
CA ARG A 79 16.89 17.98 -18.25
C ARG A 79 17.43 16.56 -18.04
N GLY A 80 17.44 16.11 -16.78
CA GLY A 80 17.91 14.76 -16.43
C GLY A 80 19.42 14.57 -16.50
N VAL A 81 20.20 15.65 -16.64
CA VAL A 81 21.66 15.65 -16.63
C VAL A 81 22.15 16.36 -15.37
N TYR A 82 23.15 15.80 -14.71
CA TYR A 82 23.63 16.24 -13.40
C TYR A 82 25.14 16.45 -13.42
N GLN A 83 25.59 17.50 -12.74
CA GLN A 83 27.00 17.87 -12.65
C GLN A 83 27.31 18.44 -11.25
N ILE A 84 28.50 18.16 -10.70
CA ILE A 84 28.96 18.77 -9.44
C ILE A 84 29.28 20.25 -9.63
N THR A 85 29.03 21.09 -8.61
CA THR A 85 29.45 22.51 -8.59
C THR A 85 30.82 22.67 -7.94
N GLN A 86 31.38 23.89 -7.94
CA GLN A 86 32.61 24.18 -7.19
C GLN A 86 32.41 23.94 -5.68
N ILE A 87 31.28 24.35 -5.12
CA ILE A 87 30.91 24.10 -3.70
C ILE A 87 30.91 22.59 -3.41
N GLY A 88 30.38 21.78 -4.32
CA GLY A 88 30.41 20.33 -4.21
C GLY A 88 31.83 19.74 -4.19
N LYS A 89 32.72 20.24 -5.06
CA LYS A 89 34.13 19.84 -5.10
C LYS A 89 34.87 20.23 -3.83
N ASP A 90 34.67 21.47 -3.37
CA ASP A 90 35.28 21.97 -2.14
C ASP A 90 34.84 21.14 -0.92
N PHE A 91 33.56 20.75 -0.88
CA PHE A 91 33.06 19.84 0.15
C PHE A 91 33.73 18.47 0.09
N LEU A 92 33.87 17.85 -1.10
CA LEU A 92 34.55 16.56 -1.24
C LEU A 92 36.04 16.63 -0.85
N ALA A 93 36.71 17.76 -1.10
CA ALA A 93 38.10 17.98 -0.71
C ALA A 93 38.32 17.94 0.82
N THR A 94 37.26 18.13 1.62
CA THR A 94 37.33 17.92 3.08
C THR A 94 37.37 16.44 3.51
N ASN A 95 37.32 15.52 2.54
CA ASN A 95 37.26 14.07 2.71
C ASN A 95 36.16 13.62 3.70
N PRO A 96 34.88 13.96 3.41
CA PRO A 96 33.79 13.64 4.32
C PRO A 96 33.53 12.13 4.37
N SER A 97 33.29 11.60 5.57
CA SER A 97 32.91 10.20 5.78
C SER A 97 31.43 9.92 5.52
N LYS A 98 30.58 10.96 5.59
CA LYS A 98 29.14 10.89 5.29
C LYS A 98 28.61 12.26 4.87
N LEU A 99 27.53 12.26 4.11
CA LEU A 99 26.72 13.44 3.78
C LEU A 99 25.27 13.10 4.08
N ARG A 100 24.65 13.83 5.00
CA ARG A 100 23.25 13.64 5.44
C ARG A 100 22.57 15.00 5.54
N MET A 101 21.25 14.98 5.75
CA MET A 101 20.41 16.18 5.84
C MET A 101 20.97 17.22 6.83
N LYS A 102 21.45 16.80 8.00
CA LYS A 102 22.06 17.68 9.00
C LYS A 102 23.28 18.44 8.47
N GLN A 103 24.08 17.83 7.60
CA GLN A 103 25.21 18.53 6.97
C GLN A 103 24.77 19.43 5.83
N LEU A 104 23.58 19.23 5.24
CA LEU A 104 23.07 20.16 4.24
C LEU A 104 22.70 21.52 4.85
N GLU A 105 22.36 21.55 6.13
CA GLU A 105 22.03 22.78 6.86
C GLU A 105 23.16 23.80 6.96
N GLN A 106 24.41 23.39 6.71
CA GLN A 106 25.57 24.28 6.74
C GLN A 106 25.74 25.09 5.45
N PHE A 107 25.07 24.72 4.36
CA PHE A 107 25.22 25.38 3.06
C PHE A 107 24.28 26.59 2.93
N PRO A 108 24.77 27.77 2.50
CA PRO A 108 23.95 28.98 2.35
C PRO A 108 22.70 28.79 1.49
N ASP A 109 22.84 28.16 0.32
CA ASP A 109 21.71 27.88 -0.60
C ASP A 109 20.61 27.05 0.07
N TYR A 110 20.99 26.10 0.92
CA TYR A 110 20.03 25.27 1.65
C TYR A 110 19.31 26.07 2.73
N GLN A 111 20.03 26.94 3.44
CA GLN A 111 19.46 27.82 4.46
C GLN A 111 18.50 28.84 3.83
N GLU A 112 18.85 29.41 2.69
CA GLU A 112 18.00 30.30 1.92
C GLU A 112 16.73 29.58 1.46
N TRP A 113 16.86 28.41 0.81
CA TRP A 113 15.71 27.59 0.44
C TRP A 113 14.81 27.28 1.65
N ARG A 114 15.39 26.94 2.81
CA ARG A 114 14.62 26.67 4.03
C ARG A 114 13.86 27.92 4.50
N LYS A 115 14.46 29.10 4.47
CA LYS A 115 13.80 30.36 4.85
C LYS A 115 12.64 30.67 3.90
N THR A 116 12.88 30.62 2.59
CA THR A 116 11.86 30.94 1.58
C THR A 116 10.63 30.03 1.64
N PHE A 117 10.80 28.75 2.00
CA PHE A 117 9.73 27.75 1.88
C PHE A 117 9.22 27.15 3.21
N ASN A 118 9.91 27.37 4.35
CA ASN A 118 9.52 26.80 5.65
C ASN A 118 9.23 27.87 6.74
N GLU A 119 9.04 29.14 6.37
CA GLU A 119 8.86 30.26 7.32
C GLU A 119 7.53 30.28 8.11
N ALA A 120 6.64 29.28 7.93
CA ALA A 120 5.35 29.25 8.63
C ALA A 120 5.38 28.69 10.07
N ASP A 121 6.53 28.27 10.62
CA ASP A 121 6.55 27.50 11.88
C ASP A 121 7.62 27.92 12.91
N THR A 122 7.87 29.22 13.05
CA THR A 122 8.75 29.75 14.10
C THR A 122 8.09 29.79 15.49
N SER A 123 6.87 29.28 15.67
CA SER A 123 6.14 29.34 16.95
C SER A 123 5.56 28.01 17.45
N SER A 124 5.81 26.89 16.76
CA SER A 124 5.43 25.58 17.31
C SER A 124 6.68 24.80 17.70
N LYS A 125 6.77 24.53 19.01
CA LYS A 125 7.74 23.63 19.63
C LYS A 125 7.92 22.37 18.78
N GLN A 126 9.18 21.99 18.54
CA GLN A 126 9.65 20.65 18.21
C GLN A 126 8.52 19.59 18.19
N LYS A 127 7.79 19.49 17.09
CA LYS A 127 7.28 18.19 16.70
C LYS A 127 8.51 17.48 16.17
N ASN A 128 9.14 16.71 17.05
CA ASN A 128 9.84 15.50 16.65
C ASN A 128 8.80 14.68 15.88
N TYR A 129 8.61 14.98 14.61
CA TYR A 129 8.20 13.95 13.69
C TYR A 129 9.33 12.95 13.81
N THR A 130 9.05 11.83 14.46
CA THR A 130 9.81 10.59 14.34
C THR A 130 9.63 10.08 12.92
N THR A 131 9.87 10.93 11.92
CA THR A 131 10.21 10.50 10.59
C THR A 131 11.52 9.76 10.80
N SER A 132 11.53 8.46 10.57
CA SER A 132 12.80 7.79 10.35
C SER A 132 13.59 8.66 9.36
N GLU A 133 14.79 9.10 9.75
CA GLU A 133 15.67 9.91 8.90
C GLU A 133 15.88 9.23 7.52
N GLU A 134 15.55 7.95 7.39
CA GLU A 134 15.77 7.10 6.24
C GLU A 134 14.59 7.09 5.23
N GLN A 135 13.46 7.76 5.52
CA GLN A 135 12.27 7.73 4.67
C GLN A 135 12.08 9.04 3.88
N THR A 136 11.72 8.92 2.60
CA THR A 136 11.29 10.07 1.80
C THR A 136 9.90 10.56 2.24
N PRO A 137 9.54 11.84 2.01
CA PRO A 137 8.21 12.35 2.36
C PRO A 137 7.05 11.53 1.79
N GLU A 138 7.19 11.02 0.56
CA GLU A 138 6.19 10.15 -0.08
C GLU A 138 6.04 8.79 0.62
N GLU A 139 7.14 8.21 1.10
CA GLU A 139 7.10 6.96 1.89
C GLU A 139 6.44 7.17 3.25
N VAL A 140 6.70 8.31 3.89
CA VAL A 140 6.07 8.69 5.17
C VAL A 140 4.58 8.84 4.99
N LEU A 141 4.15 9.63 3.99
CA LEU A 141 2.74 9.80 3.68
C LEU A 141 2.04 8.47 3.41
N ALA A 142 2.65 7.60 2.62
CA ALA A 142 2.05 6.31 2.32
C ALA A 142 1.95 5.38 3.53
N ALA A 143 2.95 5.42 4.43
CA ALA A 143 2.86 4.71 5.70
C ALA A 143 1.73 5.25 6.57
N THR A 144 1.62 6.58 6.70
CA THR A 144 0.53 7.23 7.44
C THR A 144 -0.85 6.90 6.86
N VAL A 145 -1.01 6.94 5.54
CA VAL A 145 -2.26 6.54 4.87
C VAL A 145 -2.61 5.07 5.15
N LYS A 146 -1.60 4.19 5.15
CA LYS A 146 -1.80 2.78 5.50
C LYS A 146 -2.25 2.62 6.96
N ASP A 147 -1.66 3.36 7.88
CA ASP A 147 -2.01 3.30 9.30
C ASP A 147 -3.45 3.81 9.51
N LEU A 148 -3.82 4.93 8.88
CA LEU A 148 -5.21 5.42 8.88
C LEU A 148 -6.19 4.41 8.30
N LYS A 149 -5.83 3.71 7.21
CA LYS A 149 -6.65 2.63 6.64
C LYS A 149 -6.83 1.49 7.64
N ASN A 150 -5.78 1.09 8.35
CA ASN A 150 -5.86 -0.01 9.32
C ASN A 150 -6.69 0.36 10.56
N GLU A 151 -6.60 1.61 11.01
CA GLU A 151 -7.44 2.14 12.09
C GLU A 151 -8.91 2.13 11.67
N LEU A 152 -9.23 2.67 10.48
CA LEU A 152 -10.57 2.64 9.92
C LEU A 152 -11.10 1.21 9.74
N ALA A 153 -10.26 0.28 9.27
CA ALA A 153 -10.62 -1.12 9.12
C ALA A 153 -10.95 -1.79 10.46
N THR A 154 -10.26 -1.39 11.54
CA THR A 154 -10.53 -1.85 12.90
C THR A 154 -11.86 -1.32 13.40
N GLU A 155 -12.10 -0.01 13.28
CA GLU A 155 -13.37 0.62 13.68
C GLU A 155 -14.57 0.03 12.93
N LEU A 156 -14.43 -0.17 11.61
CA LEU A 156 -15.47 -0.78 10.79
C LEU A 156 -15.76 -2.23 11.23
N LEU A 157 -14.72 -3.01 11.54
CA LEU A 157 -14.90 -4.38 12.00
C LEU A 157 -15.63 -4.44 13.33
N ASP A 158 -15.32 -3.54 14.26
CA ASP A 158 -16.01 -3.44 15.54
C ASP A 158 -17.49 -3.09 15.35
N LYS A 159 -17.81 -2.15 14.46
CA LYS A 159 -19.20 -1.85 14.09
C LYS A 159 -19.93 -3.05 13.50
N LEU A 160 -19.29 -3.81 12.60
CA LEU A 160 -19.88 -5.04 12.05
C LEU A 160 -20.14 -6.11 13.13
N LYS A 161 -19.27 -6.19 14.14
CA LYS A 161 -19.47 -7.10 15.29
C LYS A 161 -20.60 -6.65 16.21
N GLU A 162 -20.81 -5.34 16.40
CA GLU A 162 -21.90 -4.79 17.22
C GLU A 162 -23.29 -4.98 16.59
N ASN A 163 -23.35 -5.04 15.26
CA ASN A 163 -24.61 -5.19 14.52
C ASN A 163 -25.24 -6.59 14.66
N SER A 164 -26.52 -6.68 14.25
CA SER A 164 -27.23 -7.96 14.19
C SER A 164 -26.63 -8.90 13.15
N PHE A 165 -26.88 -10.21 13.31
CA PHE A 165 -26.47 -11.20 12.33
C PHE A 165 -27.06 -10.91 10.93
N GLN A 166 -28.36 -10.61 10.86
CA GLN A 166 -29.03 -10.25 9.61
C GLN A 166 -28.45 -8.99 8.94
N TYR A 167 -28.02 -8.00 9.73
CA TYR A 167 -27.35 -6.84 9.16
C TYR A 167 -26.01 -7.22 8.53
N PHE A 168 -25.23 -8.08 9.19
CA PHE A 168 -23.95 -8.56 8.67
C PHE A 168 -24.11 -9.36 7.37
N GLU A 169 -25.10 -10.23 7.28
CA GLU A 169 -25.42 -10.95 6.04
C GLU A 169 -25.72 -9.97 4.89
N ASN A 170 -26.61 -9.00 5.12
CA ASN A 170 -26.92 -7.98 4.14
C ASN A 170 -25.70 -7.12 3.75
N PHE A 171 -24.82 -6.82 4.71
CA PHE A 171 -23.57 -6.10 4.44
C PHE A 171 -22.64 -6.90 3.50
N VAL A 172 -22.49 -8.20 3.74
CA VAL A 172 -21.70 -9.10 2.89
C VAL A 172 -22.25 -9.14 1.46
N ILE A 173 -23.58 -9.22 1.33
CA ILE A 173 -24.25 -9.23 0.02
C ILE A 173 -23.96 -7.91 -0.74
N GLN A 174 -24.15 -6.77 -0.08
CA GLN A 174 -23.87 -5.46 -0.68
C GLN A 174 -22.40 -5.31 -1.08
N LEU A 175 -21.48 -5.87 -0.30
CA LEU A 175 -20.06 -5.86 -0.63
C LEU A 175 -19.80 -6.61 -1.93
N LEU A 176 -20.30 -7.84 -2.05
CA LEU A 176 -20.11 -8.66 -3.25
C LEU A 176 -20.76 -8.02 -4.49
N GLN A 177 -21.93 -7.39 -4.35
CA GLN A 177 -22.55 -6.63 -5.43
C GLN A 177 -21.70 -5.43 -5.87
N LYS A 178 -21.13 -4.67 -4.93
CA LYS A 178 -20.21 -3.57 -5.23
C LYS A 178 -18.92 -4.03 -5.89
N MET A 179 -18.48 -5.26 -5.60
CA MET A 179 -17.35 -5.93 -6.27
C MET A 179 -17.68 -6.38 -7.70
N GLY A 180 -18.94 -6.26 -8.13
CA GLY A 180 -19.39 -6.58 -9.48
C GLY A 180 -19.95 -7.99 -9.67
N TYR A 181 -20.16 -8.74 -8.58
CA TYR A 181 -20.95 -9.97 -8.64
C TYR A 181 -22.41 -9.63 -8.96
N GLY A 182 -23.07 -10.55 -9.66
CA GLY A 182 -24.39 -10.39 -10.25
C GLY A 182 -25.55 -10.40 -9.24
N GLU A 183 -26.72 -10.78 -9.74
CA GLU A 183 -27.95 -10.78 -8.94
C GLU A 183 -27.79 -11.68 -7.71
N PHE A 184 -28.13 -11.12 -6.55
CA PHE A 184 -28.22 -11.90 -5.32
C PHE A 184 -29.60 -12.53 -5.23
N ARG A 185 -29.65 -13.84 -5.00
CA ARG A 185 -30.88 -14.56 -4.73
C ARG A 185 -30.82 -15.00 -3.28
N GLU A 186 -31.65 -14.37 -2.46
CA GLU A 186 -31.98 -14.95 -1.14
C GLU A 186 -32.46 -16.37 -1.40
N GLU A 187 -31.97 -17.35 -0.62
CA GLU A 187 -32.65 -18.63 -0.56
C GLU A 187 -34.02 -18.38 0.04
N ALA A 188 -34.98 -18.14 -0.85
CA ALA A 188 -36.36 -18.15 -0.50
C ALA A 188 -36.63 -19.55 0.05
N SER A 189 -36.97 -19.61 1.34
CA SER A 189 -37.76 -20.65 2.00
C SER A 189 -39.11 -20.94 1.28
N GLN A 190 -39.21 -20.66 -0.03
CA GLN A 190 -40.42 -20.67 -0.85
C GLN A 190 -40.59 -21.92 -1.73
N HIS A 191 -39.69 -22.91 -1.71
CA HIS A 191 -39.97 -24.18 -2.41
C HIS A 191 -39.85 -25.45 -1.58
N THR A 192 -39.43 -25.39 -0.32
CA THR A 192 -39.59 -26.51 0.62
C THR A 192 -39.72 -25.96 2.03
N GLY A 193 -40.87 -26.20 2.69
CA GLY A 193 -41.14 -25.82 4.07
C GLY A 193 -40.27 -26.56 5.09
N LYS A 194 -38.96 -26.32 5.06
CA LYS A 194 -37.97 -26.71 6.05
C LYS A 194 -37.13 -25.49 6.38
N THR A 195 -37.49 -24.83 7.48
CA THR A 195 -36.56 -24.00 8.23
C THR A 195 -35.39 -24.87 8.69
N GLY A 196 -34.21 -24.62 8.11
CA GLY A 196 -32.96 -25.30 8.44
C GLY A 196 -32.32 -25.93 7.20
N ASP A 197 -31.68 -25.12 6.36
CA ASP A 197 -30.74 -25.63 5.36
C ASP A 197 -29.31 -25.48 5.88
N ASP A 198 -28.43 -26.34 5.40
CA ASP A 198 -27.22 -26.86 6.03
C ASP A 198 -26.05 -25.86 6.17
N GLY A 199 -26.32 -24.57 6.33
CA GLY A 199 -25.30 -23.53 6.53
C GLY A 199 -24.99 -22.67 5.30
N ILE A 200 -25.89 -22.55 4.33
CA ILE A 200 -25.76 -21.61 3.21
C ILE A 200 -26.62 -20.38 3.53
N ASP A 201 -26.03 -19.20 3.46
CA ASP A 201 -26.71 -17.93 3.80
C ASP A 201 -27.15 -17.17 2.53
N GLY A 202 -26.66 -17.55 1.35
CA GLY A 202 -27.18 -17.03 0.09
C GLY A 202 -26.42 -17.47 -1.17
N ILE A 203 -26.96 -17.11 -2.33
CA ILE A 203 -26.42 -17.46 -3.64
C ILE A 203 -26.24 -16.18 -4.46
N ILE A 204 -25.06 -15.99 -5.03
CA ILE A 204 -24.77 -14.87 -5.95
C ILE A 204 -24.22 -15.38 -7.27
N SER A 205 -24.62 -14.75 -8.36
CA SER A 205 -24.07 -15.08 -9.68
C SER A 205 -22.71 -14.40 -9.88
N GLN A 206 -21.73 -15.11 -10.44
CA GLN A 206 -20.43 -14.55 -10.83
C GLN A 206 -20.54 -13.68 -12.08
N ASP A 207 -21.57 -13.91 -12.89
CA ASP A 207 -21.84 -13.22 -14.15
C ASP A 207 -23.28 -12.68 -14.18
N ARG A 208 -23.54 -11.76 -15.12
CA ARG A 208 -24.85 -11.13 -15.27
C ARG A 208 -25.94 -12.06 -15.81
N LEU A 209 -25.57 -13.16 -16.46
CA LEU A 209 -26.51 -14.13 -17.04
C LEU A 209 -26.91 -15.20 -16.02
N GLY A 210 -26.24 -15.28 -14.87
CA GLY A 210 -26.53 -16.24 -13.82
C GLY A 210 -26.14 -17.68 -14.14
N LEU A 211 -25.14 -17.85 -15.01
CA LEU A 211 -24.69 -19.17 -15.44
C LEU A 211 -23.78 -19.83 -14.41
N GLU A 212 -22.97 -19.03 -13.72
CA GLU A 212 -22.09 -19.50 -12.66
C GLU A 212 -22.52 -18.93 -11.31
N ASN A 213 -23.04 -19.78 -10.43
CA ASN A 213 -23.42 -19.40 -9.08
C ASN A 213 -22.29 -19.67 -8.08
N VAL A 214 -22.19 -18.78 -7.10
CA VAL A 214 -21.27 -18.85 -5.97
C VAL A 214 -22.10 -18.82 -4.70
N TYR A 215 -21.89 -19.83 -3.86
CA TYR A 215 -22.62 -19.98 -2.62
C TYR A 215 -21.89 -19.27 -1.49
N ILE A 216 -22.63 -18.60 -0.62
CA ILE A 216 -22.10 -17.71 0.40
C ILE A 216 -22.48 -18.25 1.77
N GLN A 217 -21.51 -18.25 2.67
CA GLN A 217 -21.74 -18.37 4.10
C GLN A 217 -21.09 -17.20 4.83
N ALA A 218 -21.85 -16.52 5.68
CA ALA A 218 -21.46 -15.34 6.44
C ALA A 218 -21.61 -15.60 7.95
N LYS A 219 -20.49 -15.76 8.67
CA LYS A 219 -20.49 -15.96 10.12
C LYS A 219 -20.02 -14.73 10.89
N ARG A 220 -20.94 -14.09 11.62
CA ARG A 220 -20.61 -13.02 12.57
C ARG A 220 -20.09 -13.61 13.89
N PHE A 221 -18.79 -13.48 14.12
CA PHE A 221 -18.10 -13.95 15.34
C PHE A 221 -17.45 -12.75 16.04
N THR A 222 -17.55 -12.68 17.36
CA THR A 222 -16.97 -11.58 18.15
C THR A 222 -15.52 -11.85 18.51
N ASN A 223 -15.25 -12.98 19.18
CA ASN A 223 -13.93 -13.28 19.76
C ASN A 223 -13.33 -14.64 19.33
N ASN A 224 -14.15 -15.58 18.88
CA ASN A 224 -13.68 -16.92 18.52
C ASN A 224 -13.17 -16.95 17.08
N SER A 225 -12.11 -17.70 16.82
CA SER A 225 -11.70 -18.00 15.44
C SER A 225 -12.64 -19.04 14.80
N VAL A 226 -12.77 -18.98 13.48
CA VAL A 226 -13.50 -20.00 12.72
C VAL A 226 -12.60 -21.22 12.56
N GLY A 227 -13.09 -22.36 13.06
CA GLY A 227 -12.37 -23.63 13.04
C GLY A 227 -12.71 -24.50 11.83
N SER A 228 -11.96 -25.60 11.66
CA SER A 228 -12.20 -26.59 10.61
C SER A 228 -13.61 -27.23 10.60
N PRO A 229 -14.34 -27.39 11.72
CA PRO A 229 -15.71 -27.92 11.66
C PRO A 229 -16.66 -27.07 10.82
N GLU A 230 -16.60 -25.74 10.94
CA GLU A 230 -17.46 -24.83 10.16
C GLU A 230 -17.18 -24.96 8.65
N ILE A 231 -15.90 -25.04 8.28
CA ILE A 231 -15.50 -25.20 6.87
C ILE A 231 -15.92 -26.58 6.33
N ARG A 232 -15.79 -27.65 7.12
CA ARG A 232 -16.28 -28.99 6.72
C ARG A 232 -17.78 -29.01 6.53
N ASN A 233 -18.53 -28.35 7.42
CA ASN A 233 -19.98 -28.24 7.29
C ASN A 233 -20.33 -27.54 5.99
N PHE A 234 -19.71 -26.40 5.70
CA PHE A 234 -19.91 -25.67 4.45
C PHE A 234 -19.61 -26.52 3.21
N ILE A 235 -18.49 -27.26 3.20
CA ILE A 235 -18.15 -28.21 2.13
C ILE A 235 -19.27 -29.24 1.94
N GLY A 236 -19.81 -29.77 3.04
CA GLY A 236 -20.92 -30.71 3.04
C GLY A 236 -22.16 -30.12 2.37
N SER A 237 -22.55 -28.90 2.74
CA SER A 237 -23.71 -28.20 2.16
C SER A 237 -23.51 -27.96 0.66
N LEU A 238 -22.32 -27.53 0.24
CA LEU A 238 -21.99 -27.37 -1.18
C LEU A 238 -22.10 -28.70 -1.94
N ALA A 239 -21.60 -29.80 -1.36
CA ALA A 239 -21.67 -31.12 -1.97
C ALA A 239 -23.10 -31.62 -2.13
N LEU A 240 -23.97 -31.39 -1.13
CA LEU A 240 -25.39 -31.74 -1.19
C LEU A 240 -26.12 -30.99 -2.30
N GLN A 241 -25.76 -29.73 -2.53
CA GLN A 241 -26.33 -28.89 -3.60
C GLN A 241 -25.66 -29.10 -4.97
N GLY A 242 -24.63 -29.96 -5.07
CA GLY A 242 -23.88 -30.20 -6.31
C GLY A 242 -23.04 -29.00 -6.77
N VAL A 243 -22.67 -28.10 -5.85
CA VAL A 243 -22.00 -26.84 -6.12
C VAL A 243 -20.49 -26.98 -5.95
N THR A 244 -19.73 -26.31 -6.81
CA THR A 244 -18.26 -26.37 -6.84
C THR A 244 -17.58 -25.09 -6.37
N LYS A 245 -18.30 -23.99 -6.14
CA LYS A 245 -17.73 -22.68 -5.75
C LYS A 245 -18.44 -22.12 -4.52
N GLY A 246 -17.66 -21.75 -3.51
CA GLY A 246 -18.19 -21.12 -2.30
C GLY A 246 -17.28 -20.03 -1.75
N VAL A 247 -17.88 -19.06 -1.07
CA VAL A 247 -17.17 -18.02 -0.32
C VAL A 247 -17.66 -18.06 1.11
N PHE A 248 -16.73 -18.19 2.05
CA PHE A 248 -17.00 -18.13 3.47
C PHE A 248 -16.44 -16.83 4.04
N LEU A 249 -17.30 -15.98 4.58
CA LEU A 249 -16.95 -14.69 5.15
C LEU A 249 -17.17 -14.69 6.66
N THR A 250 -16.30 -14.00 7.39
CA THR A 250 -16.45 -13.84 8.84
C THR A 250 -15.90 -12.51 9.36
N THR A 251 -16.45 -12.02 10.46
CA THR A 251 -15.88 -10.89 11.24
C THR A 251 -14.70 -11.31 12.13
N SER A 252 -14.25 -12.57 12.06
CA SER A 252 -13.14 -13.09 12.85
C SER A 252 -12.00 -13.58 11.96
N ARG A 253 -11.04 -14.32 12.54
CA ARG A 253 -9.95 -14.98 11.81
C ARG A 253 -10.27 -16.45 11.61
N PHE A 254 -9.71 -17.03 10.55
CA PHE A 254 -9.69 -18.49 10.38
C PHE A 254 -8.50 -19.09 11.12
N SER A 255 -8.71 -20.26 11.74
CA SER A 255 -7.60 -21.04 12.26
C SER A 255 -6.79 -21.65 11.11
N SER A 256 -5.52 -22.01 11.37
CA SER A 256 -4.70 -22.70 10.36
C SER A 256 -5.34 -24.00 9.88
N SER A 257 -6.07 -24.71 10.75
CA SER A 257 -6.78 -25.93 10.37
C SER A 257 -8.00 -25.65 9.49
N ALA A 258 -8.70 -24.53 9.68
CA ALA A 258 -9.79 -24.10 8.81
C ALA A 258 -9.28 -23.77 7.40
N ILE A 259 -8.17 -23.02 7.29
CA ILE A 259 -7.52 -22.67 6.02
C ILE A 259 -7.07 -23.95 5.29
N GLN A 260 -6.43 -24.87 6.01
CA GLN A 260 -6.01 -26.16 5.44
C GLN A 260 -7.21 -26.96 4.94
N THR A 261 -8.30 -27.02 5.72
CA THR A 261 -9.53 -27.75 5.34
C THR A 261 -10.13 -27.21 4.04
N ALA A 262 -10.18 -25.88 3.88
CA ALA A 262 -10.66 -25.27 2.63
C ALA A 262 -9.76 -25.59 1.44
N SER A 263 -8.43 -25.61 1.67
CA SER A 263 -7.43 -25.88 0.63
C SER A 263 -7.37 -27.35 0.21
N ASP A 264 -7.68 -28.27 1.14
CA ASP A 264 -7.68 -29.72 0.88
C ASP A 264 -8.90 -30.20 0.10
N SER A 265 -9.93 -29.35 -0.05
CA SER A 265 -11.11 -29.69 -0.84
C SER A 265 -10.75 -29.81 -2.32
N LYS A 266 -10.89 -31.02 -2.87
CA LYS A 266 -10.56 -31.32 -4.27
C LYS A 266 -11.68 -31.01 -5.25
N GLN A 267 -12.93 -31.05 -4.78
CA GLN A 267 -14.12 -30.91 -5.62
C GLN A 267 -14.70 -29.50 -5.59
N GLN A 268 -14.55 -28.80 -4.46
CA GLN A 268 -15.04 -27.44 -4.27
C GLN A 268 -13.89 -26.45 -4.12
N LYS A 269 -13.97 -25.32 -4.83
CA LYS A 269 -13.11 -24.15 -4.63
C LYS A 269 -13.76 -23.23 -3.60
N ILE A 270 -13.08 -23.06 -2.47
CA ILE A 270 -13.57 -22.25 -1.35
C ILE A 270 -12.66 -21.06 -1.15
N VAL A 271 -13.24 -19.86 -1.17
CA VAL A 271 -12.54 -18.64 -0.80
C VAL A 271 -12.91 -18.29 0.63
N LEU A 272 -11.91 -18.02 1.47
CA LEU A 272 -12.08 -17.61 2.85
C LEU A 272 -11.78 -16.11 2.94
N ILE A 273 -12.73 -15.31 3.43
CA ILE A 273 -12.56 -13.87 3.65
C ILE A 273 -12.70 -13.59 5.14
N ASP A 274 -11.59 -13.25 5.78
CA ASP A 274 -11.55 -12.98 7.22
C ASP A 274 -11.93 -11.53 7.54
N GLY A 275 -12.03 -11.19 8.82
CA GLY A 275 -12.48 -9.86 9.24
C GLY A 275 -11.56 -8.73 8.78
N LYS A 276 -10.27 -9.00 8.55
CA LYS A 276 -9.32 -8.01 8.04
C LYS A 276 -9.52 -7.80 6.54
N GLU A 277 -9.57 -8.89 5.77
CA GLU A 277 -9.79 -8.81 4.33
C GLU A 277 -11.16 -8.23 4.00
N LEU A 278 -12.20 -8.61 4.76
CA LEU A 278 -13.55 -8.09 4.63
C LEU A 278 -13.59 -6.55 4.73
N THR A 279 -12.96 -5.97 5.74
CA THR A 279 -12.96 -4.52 5.93
C THR A 279 -12.04 -3.80 4.95
N GLU A 280 -10.94 -4.42 4.54
CA GLU A 280 -10.10 -3.90 3.46
C GLU A 280 -10.87 -3.80 2.14
N LEU A 281 -11.67 -4.82 1.80
CA LEU A 281 -12.58 -4.82 0.65
C LEU A 281 -13.70 -3.78 0.82
N ALA A 282 -14.34 -3.71 1.99
CA ALA A 282 -15.39 -2.72 2.23
C ALA A 282 -14.90 -1.28 2.06
N ILE A 283 -13.69 -0.97 2.53
CA ILE A 283 -13.06 0.33 2.32
C ILE A 283 -12.77 0.57 0.84
N GLU A 284 -12.19 -0.42 0.14
CA GLU A 284 -11.86 -0.32 -1.29
C GLU A 284 -13.11 -0.04 -2.15
N TYR A 285 -14.21 -0.72 -1.85
CA TYR A 285 -15.47 -0.59 -2.59
C TYR A 285 -16.42 0.47 -2.00
N ASN A 286 -15.93 1.30 -1.08
CA ASN A 286 -16.68 2.39 -0.44
C ASN A 286 -18.03 1.91 0.14
N LEU A 287 -18.01 0.86 0.95
CA LEU A 287 -19.16 0.34 1.67
C LEU A 287 -18.97 0.57 3.18
N GLY A 288 -19.96 1.21 3.82
CA GLY A 288 -19.90 1.53 5.25
C GLY A 288 -18.90 2.63 5.61
N VAL A 289 -18.30 3.30 4.61
CA VAL A 289 -17.32 4.38 4.78
C VAL A 289 -17.62 5.54 3.82
N GLN A 290 -17.06 6.71 4.09
CA GLN A 290 -17.18 7.90 3.26
C GLN A 290 -15.84 8.63 3.14
N ILE A 291 -15.64 9.34 2.03
CA ILE A 291 -14.46 10.18 1.82
C ILE A 291 -14.57 11.40 2.75
N ALA A 292 -13.67 11.50 3.73
CA ALA A 292 -13.60 12.65 4.62
C ALA A 292 -12.84 13.83 3.98
N GLU A 293 -11.73 13.56 3.29
CA GLU A 293 -10.86 14.56 2.68
C GLU A 293 -10.14 13.99 1.44
N THR A 294 -9.74 14.85 0.51
CA THR A 294 -8.91 14.49 -0.65
C THR A 294 -7.65 15.35 -0.72
N ILE A 295 -6.48 14.73 -0.60
CA ILE A 295 -5.17 15.41 -0.69
C ILE A 295 -4.63 15.31 -2.12
N ASN A 296 -4.32 16.45 -2.74
CA ASN A 296 -3.80 16.52 -4.10
C ASN A 296 -2.29 16.84 -4.11
N ILE A 297 -1.46 15.92 -4.61
CA ILE A 297 -0.02 16.15 -4.80
C ILE A 297 0.21 16.65 -6.23
N LYS A 298 0.85 17.81 -6.38
CA LYS A 298 1.18 18.41 -7.68
C LYS A 298 2.62 18.13 -8.07
N LYS A 299 2.88 18.06 -9.38
CA LYS A 299 4.22 17.97 -9.97
C LYS A 299 4.33 19.07 -11.02
N ILE A 300 5.56 19.54 -11.25
CA ILE A 300 5.83 20.48 -12.33
C ILE A 300 5.45 19.80 -13.65
N ASP A 301 4.63 20.48 -14.43
CA ASP A 301 4.38 20.16 -15.82
C ASP A 301 5.56 20.72 -16.63
N LEU A 302 6.49 19.86 -17.03
CA LEU A 302 7.69 20.31 -17.72
C LEU A 302 7.38 20.79 -19.14
N ASP A 303 6.36 20.21 -19.78
CA ASP A 303 6.00 20.52 -21.17
C ASP A 303 5.43 21.94 -21.28
N TYR A 304 4.85 22.48 -20.21
CA TYR A 304 4.44 23.88 -20.11
C TYR A 304 5.61 24.87 -20.23
N PHE A 305 6.83 24.45 -19.88
CA PHE A 305 8.03 25.31 -19.88
C PHE A 305 8.99 25.01 -21.04
N GLU A 306 8.59 24.19 -22.02
CA GLU A 306 9.35 23.99 -23.26
C GLU A 306 8.98 25.10 -24.26
N GLU A 307 9.97 25.90 -24.71
CA GLU A 307 9.83 26.94 -25.75
C GLU A 307 9.93 26.34 -27.17
#